data_AF-A0A6V7V091-F1
#
_entry.id   AF-A0A6V7V091-F1
#
_cell.length_a   1.000
_cell.length_b   1.000
_cell.length_c   1.000
_cell.angle_alpha   90.00
_cell.angle_beta   90.00
_cell.angle_gamma   90.00
#
_symmetry.space_group_name_H-M   'P 1'
#
loop_
_entity.id
_entity.type
_entity.pdbx_description
1 polymer ?
#
loop_
_entity_poly.entity_id
_entity_poly.type
_entity_poly.pdbx_seq_one_letter_code
_entity_poly.pdbx_strand_id
1 'polypeptide(L)' 'MEKKDDGKEYVKTIIGRQLLQGECVELEKPFIVINRASQRKEKPENASKGDKKSCDVVAIIRRKIYFSGRPKPIIDSF' A
#
# COMPACT_ATOMS: atom_id res chain seq x y z
N MET A 1 10.81 13.03 4.50
CA MET A 1 9.68 13.55 3.71
C MET A 1 9.89 15.04 3.58
N GLU A 2 9.96 15.56 2.37
CA GLU A 2 10.25 16.99 2.14
C GLU A 2 8.93 17.66 1.77
N LYS A 3 8.54 18.71 2.52
CA LYS A 3 7.38 19.54 2.21
C LYS A 3 7.86 20.74 1.42
N LYS A 4 7.28 20.97 0.24
CA LYS A 4 7.49 22.20 -0.52
C LYS A 4 6.37 23.19 -0.22
N ASP A 5 6.57 24.45 -0.62
CA ASP A 5 5.65 25.58 -0.38
C ASP A 5 4.25 25.38 -0.99
N ASP A 6 4.09 24.40 -1.89
CA ASP A 6 2.81 23.99 -2.48
C ASP A 6 1.99 23.02 -1.60
N GLY A 7 2.50 22.68 -0.41
CA GLY A 7 1.86 21.73 0.51
C GLY A 7 1.97 20.27 0.09
N LYS A 8 2.64 19.96 -1.03
CA LYS A 8 2.83 18.59 -1.50
C LYS A 8 3.98 17.92 -0.77
N GLU A 9 3.73 16.69 -0.33
CA GLU A 9 4.71 15.85 0.35
C GLU A 9 5.41 14.96 -0.67
N TYR A 10 6.70 15.20 -0.89
CA TYR A 10 7.51 14.42 -1.81
C TYR A 10 8.29 13.32 -1.10
N VAL A 11 8.44 12.18 -1.79
CA VAL A 11 9.14 10.99 -1.32
C VAL A 11 10.21 10.60 -2.34
N LYS A 12 11.42 10.35 -1.84
CA LYS A 12 12.49 9.70 -2.58
C LYS A 12 12.80 8.39 -1.87
N THR A 13 12.89 7.30 -2.62
CA THR A 13 13.27 6.00 -2.08
C THR A 13 14.18 5.26 -3.05
N ILE A 14 14.93 4.31 -2.53
CA ILE A 14 15.81 3.44 -3.31
C ILE A 14 15.20 2.03 -3.29
N ILE A 15 15.05 1.45 -4.49
CA ILE A 15 14.69 0.04 -4.65
C ILE A 15 15.75 -0.61 -5.53
N GLY A 16 16.49 -1.57 -4.98
CA GLY A 16 17.66 -2.13 -5.67
C GLY A 16 18.69 -1.03 -5.98
N ARG A 17 19.04 -0.86 -7.26
CA ARG A 17 19.97 0.18 -7.77
C ARG A 17 19.28 1.38 -8.42
N GLN A 18 18.00 1.58 -8.12
CA GLN A 18 17.19 2.62 -8.73
C GLN A 18 16.68 3.60 -7.69
N LEU A 19 16.80 4.89 -8.01
CA LEU A 19 16.18 5.98 -7.28
C LEU A 19 14.77 6.24 -7.85
N LEU A 20 13.77 6.11 -7.00
CA LEU A 20 12.38 6.46 -7.31
C LEU A 20 12.04 7.78 -6.63
N GLN A 21 11.36 8.65 -7.36
CA GLN A 21 10.90 9.95 -6.88
C GLN A 21 9.40 10.04 -7.12
N GLY A 22 8.65 10.38 -6.09
CA GLY A 22 7.20 10.38 -6.10
C GLY A 22 6.62 11.33 -5.06
N GLU A 23 5.31 11.26 -4.89
CA GLU A 23 4.54 12.13 -4.01
C GLU A 23 3.55 11.31 -3.17
N CYS A 24 3.21 11.83 -1.99
CA CYS A 24 2.18 11.26 -1.14
C CYS A 24 0.85 11.97 -1.42
N VAL A 25 -0.08 11.23 -2.02
CA VAL A 25 -1.40 11.74 -2.43
C VAL A 25 -2.50 11.15 -1.56
N GLU A 26 -3.52 11.96 -1.28
CA GLU A 26 -4.75 11.48 -0.66
C GLU A 26 -5.62 10.75 -1.70
N LEU A 27 -6.26 9.68 -1.26
CA LEU A 27 -7.16 8.90 -2.10
C LEU A 27 -8.57 9.49 -2.02
N GLU A 28 -9.18 9.76 -3.18
CA GLU A 28 -10.58 10.17 -3.26
C GLU A 28 -11.51 9.16 -2.57
N LYS A 29 -11.18 7.87 -2.69
CA LYS A 29 -11.89 6.76 -2.03
C LYS A 29 -10.89 5.89 -1.26
N PRO A 30 -10.99 5.83 0.07
CA PRO A 30 -10.13 4.98 0.90
C PRO A 30 -10.32 3.49 0.59
N PHE A 31 -9.26 2.69 0.77
CA PHE A 31 -9.32 1.24 0.63
C PHE A 31 -9.33 0.55 1.99
N ILE A 32 -10.14 -0.50 2.12
CA ILE A 32 -10.09 -1.42 3.26
C ILE A 32 -9.17 -2.58 2.91
N VAL A 33 -8.25 -2.92 3.82
CA VAL A 33 -7.39 -4.10 3.69
C VAL A 33 -8.01 -5.24 4.47
N ILE A 34 -8.25 -6.36 3.80
CA ILE A 34 -8.86 -7.57 4.39
C ILE A 34 -7.82 -8.70 4.39
N ASN A 35 -7.63 -9.35 5.53
CA ASN A 35 -6.78 -10.53 5.62
C ASN A 35 -7.53 -11.78 5.15
N ARG A 36 -7.13 -12.32 3.98
CA ARG A 36 -7.72 -13.54 3.41
C ARG A 36 -7.27 -14.82 4.10
N ALA A 37 -6.17 -14.81 4.85
CA ALA A 37 -5.65 -16.02 5.52
C ALA A 37 -6.57 -16.50 6.66
N SER A 38 -7.27 -15.57 7.32
CA SER A 38 -8.28 -15.89 8.33
C SER A 38 -9.44 -16.70 7.74
N GLN A 39 -9.76 -16.53 6.45
CA GLN A 39 -10.84 -17.26 5.78
C GLN A 39 -10.51 -18.74 5.49
N ARG A 40 -9.23 -19.13 5.46
CA ARG A 40 -8.83 -20.52 5.16
C ARG A 40 -8.75 -21.43 6.39
N LYS A 41 -8.75 -20.86 7.59
CA LYS A 41 -8.65 -21.63 8.84
C LYS A 41 -10.00 -22.20 9.29
N GLU A 42 -11.10 -21.68 8.76
CA GLU A 42 -12.45 -22.19 9.00
C GLU A 42 -12.83 -23.21 7.89
N LYS A 43 -12.24 -24.41 7.94
CA LYS A 43 -12.89 -25.61 7.38
C LYS A 43 -13.45 -26.42 8.54
N PRO A 44 -14.71 -26.24 8.93
CA PRO A 44 -15.38 -27.25 9.72
C PRO A 44 -15.78 -28.37 8.77
N GLU A 45 -15.48 -29.59 9.16
CA GLU A 45 -15.84 -30.83 8.46
C GLU A 45 -17.37 -31.08 8.49
N ASN A 46 -18.16 -30.11 8.96
CA ASN A 46 -19.61 -30.14 9.09
C ASN A 46 -20.20 -28.72 8.88
N ALA A 47 -20.09 -28.17 7.67
CA ALA A 47 -20.70 -26.88 7.33
C ALA A 47 -22.23 -27.02 7.19
N SER A 48 -22.93 -26.82 8.31
CA SER A 48 -24.38 -26.59 8.31
C SER A 48 -24.67 -25.25 7.62
N LYS A 49 -25.75 -25.19 6.83
CA LYS A 49 -26.17 -24.00 6.07
C LYS A 49 -26.25 -22.76 6.97
N GLY A 50 -25.23 -21.88 6.93
CA GLY A 50 -25.26 -20.64 7.70
C GLY A 50 -23.91 -20.01 8.05
N ASP A 51 -22.78 -20.55 7.58
CA ASP A 51 -21.46 -20.01 7.94
C ASP A 51 -21.25 -18.59 7.37
N LYS A 52 -21.40 -17.62 8.27
CA LYS A 52 -21.05 -16.21 8.04
C LYS A 52 -19.55 -16.16 7.80
N LYS A 53 -19.13 -15.98 6.55
CA LYS A 53 -17.73 -15.73 6.20
C LYS A 53 -17.21 -14.52 7.00
N SER A 54 -16.46 -14.79 8.06
CA SER A 54 -15.77 -13.76 8.83
C SER A 54 -14.63 -13.18 7.98
N CYS A 55 -14.50 -11.86 7.96
CA CYS A 55 -13.45 -11.17 7.21
C CYS A 55 -12.76 -10.19 8.15
N ASP A 56 -11.49 -10.43 8.44
CA ASP A 56 -10.72 -9.54 9.30
C ASP A 56 -10.27 -8.31 8.50
N VAL A 57 -10.85 -7.16 8.85
CA VAL A 57 -10.36 -5.86 8.39
C VAL A 57 -9.13 -5.49 9.19
N VAL A 58 -7.99 -5.34 8.52
CA VAL A 58 -6.69 -5.10 9.19
C VAL A 58 -6.18 -3.67 9.05
N ALA A 59 -6.64 -2.92 8.03
CA ALA A 59 -6.25 -1.53 7.86
C ALA A 59 -7.23 -0.75 6.95
N ILE A 60 -7.14 0.57 7.01
CA ILE A 60 -7.78 1.50 6.07
C ILE A 60 -6.69 2.39 5.46
N ILE A 61 -6.54 2.35 4.14
CA ILE A 61 -5.57 3.15 3.39
C ILE A 61 -6.25 4.42 2.89
N ARG A 62 -5.80 5.57 3.38
CA ARG A 62 -6.31 6.90 3.00
C ARG A 62 -5.36 7.69 2.09
N ARG A 63 -4.06 7.40 2.15
CA ARG A 63 -3.03 8.05 1.35
C ARG A 63 -2.15 6.99 0.69
N LYS A 64 -1.60 7.29 -0.48
CA LYS A 64 -0.63 6.42 -1.17
C LYS A 64 0.60 7.23 -1.58
N ILE A 65 1.73 6.54 -1.66
CA ILE A 65 2.91 7.06 -2.35
C ILE A 65 2.79 6.65 -3.82
N TYR A 66 2.84 7.62 -4.72
CA TYR A 66 2.72 7.41 -6.16
C TYR A 66 3.99 7.85 -6.87
N PHE A 67 4.56 6.93 -7.67
CA PHE A 67 5.75 7.16 -8.48
C PHE A 67 5.33 7.17 -9.97
N SER A 68 5.16 8.36 -10.55
CA SER A 68 4.82 8.52 -11.99
C SER A 68 6.04 8.60 -12.90
N GLY A 69 7.19 8.99 -12.37
CA GLY A 69 8.42 9.17 -13.13
C GLY A 69 9.19 7.87 -13.38
N ARG A 70 10.03 7.87 -14.42
CA ARG A 70 10.96 6.76 -14.71
C ARG A 70 11.98 6.61 -13.55
N PRO A 71 12.22 5.40 -13.04
CA PRO A 71 13.29 5.15 -12.06
C PRO A 71 14.65 5.61 -12.62
N LYS A 72 15.42 6.34 -11.80
CA LYS A 72 16.74 6.85 -12.18
C LYS A 72 17.82 5.89 -11.71
N PRO A 73 18.91 5.69 -12.47
CA PRO A 73 20.07 5.00 -11.94
C PRO A 73 20.62 5.78 -10.74
N ILE A 74 21.12 5.08 -9.74
CA ILE A 74 21.97 5.70 -8.72
C ILE A 74 23.32 5.91 -9.40
N ILE A 75 23.60 7.17 -9.75
CA ILE A 75 24.88 7.55 -10.33
C ILE A 75 25.84 7.72 -9.15
N ASP A 76 26.65 6.71 -8.88
CA ASP A 76 27.85 6.89 -8.07
C ASP A 76 28.85 7.65 -8.94
N SER A 77 29.05 8.93 -8.67
CA SER A 77 30.25 9.64 -9.11
C SER A 77 31.38 9.30 -8.15
N PHE A 78 32.07 8.17 -8.40
CA PHE A 78 33.40 7.92 -7.86
C PHE A 78 34.46 8.35 -8.87
#